data_AF-A0A3D5CEL4-F1
#
_entry.id   AF-A0A3D5CEL4-F1
#
_cell.length_a   1.000
_cell.length_b   1.000
_cell.length_c   1.000
_cell.angle_alpha   90.00
_cell.angle_beta   90.00
_cell.angle_gamma   90.00
#
_symmetry.space_group_name_H-M   'P 1'
#
loop_
_entity.id
_entity.type
_entity.pdbx_description
1 polymer ?
#
loop_
_entity_poly.entity_id
_entity_poly.type
_entity_poly.pdbx_seq_one_letter_code
_entity_poly.pdbx_strand_id
1 'polypeptide(L)'
;KVRHRGEEYLLERRLRYRLSTGEPVGTWADLLMYPYRHPHTALKAVDYFTEAAAHDGVRPDLRIAETIDRVRDARQPDGRWLQGDKLEGAVWFPLDVEPGEPSKWVTFLALRALQRWDAAVSAGSAA
;
A
#
# COMPACT_ATOMS: atom_id res chain seq x y z
N LYS A 1 -20.66 8.19 3.65
CA LYS A 1 -21.52 7.17 2.99
C LYS A 1 -20.92 6.64 1.68
N VAL A 2 -20.45 7.47 0.74
CA VAL A 2 -19.88 6.97 -0.54
C VAL A 2 -18.46 6.39 -0.39
N ARG A 3 -17.55 7.06 0.35
CA ARG A 3 -16.19 6.56 0.62
C ARG A 3 -16.21 5.13 1.21
N HIS A 4 -16.91 4.93 2.32
CA HIS A 4 -16.98 3.64 3.00
C HIS A 4 -17.54 2.50 2.14
N ARG A 5 -18.47 2.77 1.21
CA ARG A 5 -18.96 1.75 0.28
C ARG A 5 -17.88 1.32 -0.72
N GLY A 6 -17.05 2.27 -1.17
CA GLY A 6 -15.89 1.97 -2.01
C GLY A 6 -14.81 1.23 -1.24
N GLU A 7 -14.56 1.63 0.02
CA GLU A 7 -13.63 0.93 0.92
C GLU A 7 -14.06 -0.51 1.16
N GLU A 8 -15.33 -0.75 1.47
CA GLU A 8 -15.85 -2.10 1.70
C GLU A 8 -15.63 -2.98 0.48
N TYR A 9 -15.90 -2.48 -0.74
CA TYR A 9 -15.62 -3.22 -1.97
C TYR A 9 -14.13 -3.57 -2.13
N LEU A 10 -13.22 -2.66 -1.76
CA LEU A 10 -11.78 -2.91 -1.78
C LEU A 10 -11.36 -3.92 -0.71
N LEU A 11 -11.99 -3.90 0.46
CA LEU A 11 -11.71 -4.82 1.56
C LEU A 11 -12.21 -6.24 1.26
N GLU A 12 -13.42 -6.40 0.71
CA GLU A 12 -13.99 -7.70 0.30
C GLU A 12 -13.07 -8.44 -0.69
N ARG A 13 -12.40 -7.69 -1.56
CA ARG A 13 -11.45 -8.23 -2.54
C ARG A 13 -9.99 -8.27 -2.05
N ARG A 14 -9.79 -8.12 -0.73
CA ARG A 14 -8.47 -8.11 -0.05
C ARG A 14 -7.47 -7.16 -0.72
N LEU A 15 -7.94 -5.99 -1.15
CA LEU A 15 -7.25 -4.90 -1.84
C LEU A 15 -6.64 -5.21 -3.22
N ARG A 16 -6.12 -6.42 -3.43
CA ARG A 16 -5.26 -6.80 -4.55
C ARG A 16 -5.89 -7.79 -5.53
N TYR A 17 -6.98 -8.46 -5.16
CA TYR A 17 -7.58 -9.53 -5.95
C TYR A 17 -8.88 -9.09 -6.60
N ARG A 18 -9.42 -9.82 -7.56
CA ARG A 18 -10.76 -9.57 -8.14
C ARG A 18 -11.79 -10.29 -7.29
N LEU A 19 -12.90 -9.61 -6.98
CA LEU A 19 -13.98 -10.20 -6.19
C LEU A 19 -14.60 -11.42 -6.87
N SER A 20 -14.71 -11.40 -8.20
CA SER A 20 -15.39 -12.43 -8.98
C SER A 20 -14.59 -13.72 -9.19
N THR A 21 -13.25 -13.61 -9.25
CA THR A 21 -12.38 -14.76 -9.60
C THR A 21 -11.37 -15.10 -8.52
N GLY A 22 -11.11 -14.22 -7.56
CA GLY A 22 -10.04 -14.39 -6.57
C GLY A 22 -8.63 -14.15 -7.11
N GLU A 23 -8.46 -13.98 -8.43
CA GLU A 23 -7.17 -13.71 -9.08
C GLU A 23 -6.67 -12.28 -8.82
N PRO A 24 -5.36 -11.99 -8.90
CA PRO A 24 -4.84 -10.63 -8.84
C PRO A 24 -5.55 -9.67 -9.80
N VAL A 25 -5.78 -8.42 -9.38
CA VAL A 25 -6.48 -7.42 -10.21
C VAL A 25 -5.71 -7.06 -11.48
N GLY A 26 -4.39 -7.18 -11.43
CA GLY A 26 -3.48 -6.99 -12.54
C GLY A 26 -2.05 -7.27 -12.11
N THR A 27 -1.11 -7.17 -13.03
CA THR A 27 0.33 -7.37 -12.78
C THR A 27 0.90 -6.42 -11.73
N TRP A 28 0.22 -5.29 -11.49
CA TRP A 28 0.61 -4.28 -10.51
C TRP A 28 0.13 -4.55 -9.08
N ALA A 29 -0.68 -5.60 -8.86
CA ALA A 29 -1.38 -5.82 -7.59
C ALA A 29 -0.43 -5.83 -6.40
N ASP A 30 0.75 -6.43 -6.57
CA ASP A 30 1.78 -6.61 -5.54
C ASP A 30 2.92 -5.58 -5.62
N LEU A 31 2.84 -4.61 -6.54
CA LEU A 31 3.93 -3.65 -6.71
C LEU A 31 3.98 -2.64 -5.56
N LEU A 32 5.21 -2.30 -5.20
CA LEU A 32 5.53 -1.17 -4.34
C LEU A 32 6.27 -0.17 -5.22
N MET A 33 5.60 0.91 -5.61
CA MET A 33 6.14 1.80 -6.63
C MET A 33 5.69 3.24 -6.45
N TYR A 34 6.47 4.16 -6.99
CA TYR A 34 6.17 5.58 -7.06
C TYR A 34 6.65 6.14 -8.42
N PRO A 35 5.93 7.04 -9.10
CA PRO A 35 4.74 7.77 -8.64
C PRO A 35 3.45 6.95 -8.66
N TYR A 36 2.56 7.24 -7.71
CA TYR A 36 1.19 6.74 -7.76
C TYR A 36 0.44 7.35 -8.96
N ARG A 37 -0.04 6.49 -9.85
CA ARG A 37 -0.95 6.88 -10.94
C ARG A 37 -2.28 6.13 -10.82
N HIS A 38 -2.84 5.67 -11.93
CA HIS A 38 -4.11 4.96 -11.96
C HIS A 38 -4.10 3.60 -11.22
N PRO A 39 -3.01 2.79 -11.21
CA PRO A 39 -3.06 1.51 -10.54
C PRO A 39 -3.20 1.65 -9.03
N HIS A 40 -4.05 0.80 -8.46
CA HIS A 40 -4.21 0.66 -7.02
C HIS A 40 -3.30 -0.47 -6.54
N THR A 41 -2.00 -0.17 -6.44
CA THR A 41 -0.95 -1.12 -6.05
C THR A 41 -1.00 -1.45 -4.56
N ALA A 42 -0.31 -2.51 -4.12
CA ALA A 42 -0.21 -2.90 -2.72
C ALA A 42 0.17 -1.71 -1.82
N LEU A 43 1.23 -0.97 -2.19
CA LEU A 43 1.70 0.17 -1.40
C LEU A 43 0.68 1.30 -1.33
N LYS A 44 0.09 1.67 -2.49
CA LYS A 44 -0.93 2.71 -2.56
C LYS A 44 -2.15 2.35 -1.71
N ALA A 45 -2.54 1.07 -1.72
CA ALA A 45 -3.68 0.59 -0.97
C ALA A 45 -3.45 0.70 0.55
N VAL A 46 -2.32 0.18 1.06
CA VAL A 46 -2.06 0.24 2.51
C VAL A 46 -1.82 1.65 3.00
N ASP A 47 -1.14 2.49 2.21
CA ASP A 47 -0.92 3.89 2.54
C ASP A 47 -2.26 4.64 2.66
N TYR A 48 -3.18 4.44 1.72
CA TYR A 48 -4.54 5.00 1.79
C TYR A 48 -5.31 4.49 3.02
N PHE A 49 -5.41 3.18 3.23
CA PHE A 49 -6.26 2.63 4.30
C PHE A 49 -5.73 2.98 5.69
N THR A 50 -4.41 2.99 5.88
CA THR A 50 -3.81 3.42 7.15
C THR A 50 -3.96 4.93 7.38
N GLU A 51 -3.89 5.75 6.33
CA GLU A 51 -4.18 7.19 6.40
C GLU A 51 -5.65 7.46 6.74
N ALA A 52 -6.58 6.80 6.05
CA ALA A 52 -8.02 6.99 6.26
C ALA A 52 -8.43 6.62 7.68
N ALA A 53 -7.94 5.49 8.20
CA ALA A 53 -8.18 5.08 9.58
C ALA A 53 -7.61 6.08 10.60
N ALA A 54 -6.38 6.55 10.38
CA ALA A 54 -5.76 7.56 11.24
C ALA A 54 -6.53 8.89 11.23
N HIS A 55 -6.97 9.33 10.05
CA HIS A 55 -7.80 10.53 9.89
C HIS A 55 -9.13 10.42 10.65
N ASP A 56 -9.79 9.26 10.57
CA ASP A 56 -11.08 9.03 11.22
C ASP A 56 -10.94 8.71 12.72
N GLY A 57 -9.72 8.56 13.24
CA GLY A 57 -9.47 8.17 14.63
C GLY A 57 -9.90 6.73 14.96
N VAL A 58 -9.95 5.86 13.96
CA VAL A 58 -10.36 4.45 14.11
C VAL A 58 -9.19 3.51 13.85
N ARG A 59 -9.36 2.25 14.25
CA ARG A 59 -8.39 1.20 13.90
C ARG A 59 -8.49 0.88 12.41
N PRO A 60 -7.36 0.67 11.71
CA PRO A 60 -7.38 0.11 10.37
C PRO A 60 -8.05 -1.28 10.37
N ASP A 61 -8.82 -1.58 9.34
CA ASP A 61 -9.52 -2.86 9.20
C ASP A 61 -8.51 -4.01 9.03
N LEU A 62 -8.67 -5.08 9.81
CA LEU A 62 -7.72 -6.21 9.81
C LEU A 62 -7.65 -6.97 8.48
N ARG A 63 -8.65 -6.82 7.60
CA ARG A 63 -8.65 -7.42 6.25
C ARG A 63 -7.51 -6.90 5.36
N ILE A 64 -6.86 -5.80 5.72
CA ILE A 64 -5.68 -5.30 4.99
C ILE A 64 -4.36 -5.97 5.41
N ALA A 65 -4.36 -6.77 6.48
CA ALA A 65 -3.14 -7.35 7.08
C ALA A 65 -2.30 -8.14 6.06
N GLU A 66 -2.92 -8.94 5.20
CA GLU A 66 -2.21 -9.69 4.14
C GLU A 66 -1.41 -8.76 3.21
N THR A 67 -1.94 -7.57 2.91
CA THR A 67 -1.25 -6.59 2.07
C THR A 67 -0.20 -5.81 2.86
N ILE A 68 -0.40 -5.60 4.16
CA ILE A 68 0.64 -5.04 5.05
C ILE A 68 1.84 -5.98 5.09
N ASP A 69 1.63 -7.28 5.25
CA ASP A 69 2.71 -8.27 5.29
C ASP A 69 3.45 -8.32 3.95
N ARG A 70 2.73 -8.25 2.83
CA ARG A 70 3.35 -8.09 1.50
C ARG A 70 4.29 -6.88 1.42
N VAL A 71 3.95 -5.76 2.07
CA VAL A 71 4.82 -4.58 2.14
C VAL A 71 5.99 -4.82 3.09
N ARG A 72 5.80 -5.45 4.25
CA ARG A 72 6.88 -5.79 5.18
C ARG A 72 7.92 -6.72 4.54
N ASP A 73 7.46 -7.76 3.87
CA ASP A 73 8.31 -8.79 3.24
C ASP A 73 9.16 -8.24 2.09
N ALA A 74 8.76 -7.13 1.49
CA ALA A 74 9.55 -6.45 0.46
C ALA A 74 10.71 -5.62 1.01
N ARG A 75 10.80 -5.43 2.33
CA ARG A 75 11.88 -4.67 2.94
C ARG A 75 13.20 -5.39 2.71
N GLN A 76 14.16 -4.68 2.12
CA GLN A 76 15.50 -5.19 1.90
C GLN A 76 16.29 -5.26 3.22
N PRO A 77 17.41 -6.02 3.28
CA PRO A 77 18.21 -6.13 4.50
C PRO A 77 18.74 -4.80 5.03
N ASP A 78 18.91 -3.79 4.17
CA ASP A 78 19.33 -2.44 4.55
C ASP A 78 18.16 -1.55 5.05
N GLY A 79 16.96 -2.13 5.17
CA GLY A 79 15.76 -1.44 5.64
C GLY A 79 15.05 -0.60 4.59
N ARG A 80 15.49 -0.60 3.33
CA ARG A 80 14.87 0.15 2.22
C ARG A 80 13.98 -0.74 1.36
N TRP A 81 13.23 -0.10 0.47
CA TRP A 81 12.42 -0.78 -0.54
C TRP A 81 12.89 -0.40 -1.93
N LEU A 82 12.79 -1.37 -2.84
CA LEU A 82 13.12 -1.16 -4.24
C LEU A 82 11.94 -0.54 -4.98
N GLN A 83 12.23 0.26 -6.01
CA GLN A 83 11.22 0.66 -6.98
C GLN A 83 10.68 -0.59 -7.70
N GLY A 84 9.36 -0.80 -7.67
CA GLY A 84 8.74 -1.95 -8.32
C GLY A 84 8.64 -1.82 -9.84
N ASP A 85 8.10 -0.70 -10.32
CA ASP A 85 7.89 -0.45 -11.74
C ASP A 85 7.74 1.06 -12.00
N LYS A 86 7.71 1.47 -13.27
CA LYS A 86 7.50 2.85 -13.71
C LYS A 86 6.45 2.87 -14.80
N LEU A 87 5.30 3.48 -14.50
CA LEU A 87 4.26 3.65 -15.48
C LEU A 87 4.67 4.69 -16.52
N GLU A 88 4.46 4.34 -17.79
CA GLU A 88 4.72 5.22 -18.92
C GLU A 88 3.91 6.53 -18.86
N GLY A 89 4.40 7.53 -19.58
CA GLY A 89 3.75 8.82 -19.75
C GLY A 89 4.74 9.97 -19.66
N ALA A 90 4.41 11.07 -20.34
CA ALA A 90 5.24 12.27 -20.33
C ALA A 90 5.41 12.83 -18.91
N VAL A 91 6.65 13.14 -18.55
CA VAL A 91 7.03 13.80 -17.30
C VAL A 91 8.05 14.88 -17.59
N TRP A 92 8.05 15.95 -16.80
CA TRP A 92 9.06 17.02 -16.92
C TRP A 92 10.43 16.56 -16.44
N PHE A 93 10.47 15.69 -15.43
CA PHE A 93 11.67 15.03 -14.93
C PHE A 93 11.28 13.71 -14.22
N PRO A 94 12.19 12.71 -14.15
CA PRO A 94 11.97 11.50 -13.36
C PRO A 94 11.78 11.85 -11.88
N LEU A 95 10.73 11.32 -11.25
CA LEU A 95 10.44 11.58 -9.83
C LEU A 95 11.18 10.65 -8.87
N ASP A 96 11.65 9.51 -9.38
CA ASP A 96 12.26 8.46 -8.58
C ASP A 96 13.24 7.64 -9.43
N VAL A 97 13.88 6.67 -8.78
CA VAL A 97 14.85 5.75 -9.38
C VAL A 97 14.20 4.72 -10.30
N GLU A 98 15.04 4.01 -11.07
CA GLU A 98 14.59 2.96 -11.99
C GLU A 98 14.17 1.68 -11.25
N PRO A 99 13.33 0.82 -11.85
CA PRO A 99 12.90 -0.42 -11.22
C PRO A 99 14.05 -1.29 -10.74
N GLY A 100 13.94 -1.83 -9.53
CA GLY A 100 14.97 -2.63 -8.87
C GLY A 100 15.98 -1.82 -8.05
N GLU A 101 15.99 -0.49 -8.14
CA GLU A 101 16.89 0.35 -7.33
C GLU A 101 16.23 0.76 -5.99
N PRO A 102 17.00 0.94 -4.90
CA PRO A 102 16.46 1.42 -3.63
C PRO A 102 15.84 2.82 -3.75
N SER A 103 14.53 2.90 -3.63
CA SER A 103 13.76 4.14 -3.80
C SER A 103 13.55 4.86 -2.47
N LYS A 104 13.81 6.18 -2.47
CA LYS A 104 13.51 7.03 -1.30
C LYS A 104 12.00 7.19 -1.10
N TRP A 105 11.24 7.34 -2.18
CA TRP A 105 9.79 7.55 -2.11
C TRP A 105 9.05 6.30 -1.67
N VAL A 106 9.37 5.16 -2.26
CA VAL A 106 8.78 3.87 -1.89
C VAL A 106 9.13 3.55 -0.44
N THR A 107 10.39 3.76 -0.03
CA THR A 107 10.81 3.57 1.37
C THR A 107 10.02 4.47 2.32
N PHE A 108 9.89 5.76 2.02
CA PHE A 108 9.13 6.69 2.86
C PHE A 108 7.66 6.26 3.02
N LEU A 109 6.99 5.94 1.90
CA LEU A 109 5.58 5.56 1.90
C LEU A 109 5.36 4.22 2.63
N ALA A 110 6.25 3.25 2.44
CA ALA A 110 6.20 1.96 3.13
C ALA A 110 6.38 2.14 4.63
N LEU A 111 7.41 2.88 5.07
CA LEU A 111 7.64 3.15 6.49
C LEU A 111 6.45 3.88 7.12
N ARG A 112 5.89 4.89 6.44
CA ARG A 112 4.74 5.65 6.93
C ARG A 112 3.51 4.76 7.14
N ALA A 113 3.17 3.94 6.15
CA ALA A 113 2.02 3.03 6.24
C ALA A 113 2.22 2.00 7.36
N LEU A 114 3.40 1.39 7.44
CA LEU A 114 3.72 0.40 8.47
C LEU A 114 3.71 1.00 9.88
N GLN A 115 4.27 2.19 10.08
CA GLN A 115 4.24 2.87 11.39
C GLN A 115 2.82 3.17 11.86
N ARG A 116 1.94 3.64 10.97
CA ARG A 116 0.53 3.87 11.29
C ARG A 116 -0.17 2.57 11.70
N TRP A 117 0.07 1.50 10.94
CA TRP A 117 -0.46 0.18 11.24
C TRP A 117 0.03 -0.35 12.59
N ASP A 118 1.34 -0.34 12.82
CA ASP A 118 1.96 -0.87 14.06
C ASP A 118 1.49 -0.10 15.30
N ALA A 119 1.39 1.23 15.20
CA ALA A 119 0.86 2.08 16.27
C ALA A 119 -0.60 1.73 16.60
N ALA A 120 -1.43 1.53 15.58
CA ALA A 120 -2.83 1.17 15.77
C ALA A 120 -2.98 -0.23 16.40
N VAL A 121 -2.22 -1.23 15.94
CA VAL A 121 -2.28 -2.59 16.50
C VAL A 121 -1.79 -2.61 17.94
N SER A 122 -0.67 -1.93 18.25
CA SER A 122 -0.10 -1.85 19.60
C SER A 122 -1.04 -1.16 20.60
N ALA A 123 -1.77 -0.12 20.16
CA ALA A 123 -2.78 0.52 20.99
C ALA A 123 -3.97 -0.40 21.33
N GLY A 124 -4.10 -1.56 20.69
CA GLY A 124 -5.19 -2.54 20.93
C GLY A 124 -4.84 -3.70 21.81
N SER A 125 -3.57 -4.05 21.92
CA SER A 125 -3.13 -5.05 22.90
C SER A 125 -3.07 -4.49 24.32
N ALA A 126 -3.14 -3.17 24.48
CA ALA A 126 -3.09 -2.48 25.77
C ALA A 126 -4.49 -2.12 26.35
N ALA A 127 -5.57 -2.46 25.65
CA ALA A 127 -6.95 -2.23 26.06
C ALA A 127 -7.67 -3.56 26.26
#